data_AF-A0A098LC25-F1
#
_entry.id   AF-A0A098LC25-F1
#
_cell.length_a   1.000
_cell.length_b   1.000
_cell.length_c   1.000
_cell.angle_alpha   90.00
_cell.angle_beta   90.00
_cell.angle_gamma   90.00
#
_symmetry.space_group_name_H-M   'P 1'
#
loop_
_entity.id
_entity.type
_entity.pdbx_description
1 polymer ?
#
loop_
_entity_poly.entity_id
_entity_poly.type
_entity_poly.pdbx_seq_one_letter_code
_entity_poly.pdbx_strand_id
1 'polypeptide(L)'
;MMRAEYTLLILFFLSKELNAQQLSYTPDIVLGHRSLTYLHHVNYNFNNKIKINNLTLFDTEYSSDNANIFFIRNTFSYNVLRKVTFNVAFGMKNPGSFFTISTQYRTGHPRYLFAYSIGTTYQRGFTLEQSIALEYYPYLAENLQAYFNLLAIANINLEEYQRGLQFVRLGFKENKIIYGLALNADQFNNAKRRLVNTGIFIKYNF
;
A
#
# COMPACT_ATOMS: atom_id res chain seq x y z
N MET A 1 35.78 1.31 -26.75
CA MET A 1 35.49 2.67 -26.24
C MET A 1 34.29 3.23 -27.00
N MET A 2 33.08 3.07 -26.46
CA MET A 2 31.89 3.70 -27.04
C MET A 2 31.91 5.19 -26.68
N ARG A 3 31.93 6.06 -27.69
CA ARG A 3 32.00 7.52 -27.53
C ARG A 3 30.76 8.03 -26.79
N ALA A 4 30.97 8.93 -25.83
CA ALA A 4 29.95 9.57 -24.99
C ALA A 4 28.83 10.28 -25.79
N GLU A 5 29.08 10.53 -27.08
CA GLU A 5 28.15 11.16 -28.03
C GLU A 5 26.90 10.31 -28.28
N TYR A 6 27.00 8.98 -28.22
CA TYR A 6 25.84 8.09 -28.42
C TYR A 6 24.95 8.01 -27.16
N THR A 7 25.53 8.19 -25.97
CA THR A 7 24.80 8.15 -24.70
C THR A 7 23.84 9.33 -24.56
N LEU A 8 24.24 10.51 -25.05
CA LEU A 8 23.40 11.71 -25.02
C LEU A 8 22.22 11.62 -26.00
N LEU A 9 22.41 10.96 -27.15
CA LEU A 9 21.36 10.78 -28.16
C LEU A 9 20.26 9.84 -27.66
N ILE A 10 20.61 8.79 -26.91
CA ILE A 10 19.62 7.87 -26.30
C ILE A 10 18.77 8.59 -25.24
N LEU A 11 19.37 9.50 -24.45
CA LEU A 11 18.64 10.31 -23.47
C LEU A 11 17.68 11.32 -24.13
N PHE A 12 18.02 11.86 -25.30
CA PHE A 12 17.15 12.77 -26.06
C PHE A 12 15.98 12.06 -26.76
N PHE A 13 16.13 10.79 -27.16
CA PHE A 13 15.00 10.02 -27.73
C PHE A 13 14.01 9.50 -26.66
N LEU A 14 14.37 9.55 -25.37
CA LEU A 14 13.51 9.20 -24.25
C LEU A 14 12.61 10.36 -23.77
N SER A 15 12.85 11.59 -24.21
CA SER A 15 12.03 12.77 -23.87
C SER A 15 10.88 12.98 -24.85
N LYS A 16 10.18 11.91 -25.26
CA LYS A 16 8.81 12.09 -25.73
C LYS A 16 7.96 12.32 -24.49
N GLU A 17 7.28 13.46 -24.44
CA GLU A 17 6.24 13.73 -23.46
C GLU A 17 5.15 12.65 -23.55
N LEU A 18 5.34 11.60 -22.76
CA LEU A 18 4.37 10.55 -22.56
C LEU A 18 3.29 11.15 -21.66
N ASN A 19 2.15 11.50 -22.26
CA ASN A 19 0.88 11.86 -21.61
C ASN A 19 0.28 10.70 -20.76
N ALA A 20 1.11 9.99 -20.00
CA ALA A 20 0.75 8.89 -19.12
C ALA A 20 1.50 8.92 -17.77
N GLN A 21 2.33 9.94 -17.54
CA GLN A 21 3.04 10.13 -16.27
C GLN A 21 2.12 10.79 -15.25
N GLN A 22 1.56 9.98 -14.36
CA GLN A 22 0.71 10.44 -13.28
C GLN A 22 1.37 10.12 -11.95
N LEU A 23 1.95 11.15 -11.31
CA LEU A 23 2.32 11.12 -9.91
C LEU A 23 1.04 11.29 -9.08
N SER A 24 0.82 10.41 -8.11
CA SER A 24 -0.24 10.57 -7.12
C SER A 24 0.33 10.28 -5.75
N TYR A 25 -0.06 11.05 -4.74
CA TYR A 25 0.34 10.82 -3.37
C TYR A 25 -0.87 10.83 -2.45
N THR A 26 -0.87 9.92 -1.47
CA THR A 26 -2.05 9.64 -0.65
C THR A 26 -1.65 9.40 0.79
N PRO A 27 -1.52 10.48 1.60
CA PRO A 27 -1.41 10.35 3.04
C PRO A 27 -2.74 9.92 3.66
N ASP A 28 -2.68 9.04 4.65
CA ASP A 28 -3.75 8.59 5.54
C ASP A 28 -3.21 8.64 6.97
N ILE A 29 -3.81 9.51 7.79
CA ILE A 29 -3.43 9.73 9.19
C ILE A 29 -4.56 9.21 10.06
N VAL A 30 -4.22 8.38 11.06
CA VAL A 30 -5.14 7.92 12.11
C VAL A 30 -4.71 8.49 13.44
N LEU A 31 -5.59 9.29 14.05
CA LEU A 31 -5.50 9.69 15.45
C LEU A 31 -6.26 8.64 16.26
N GLY A 32 -5.52 7.64 16.73
CA GLY A 32 -6.07 6.50 17.44
C GLY A 32 -6.11 6.69 18.95
N HIS A 33 -6.65 5.70 19.66
CA HIS A 33 -6.62 5.65 21.12
C HIS A 33 -5.27 5.15 21.66
N ARG A 34 -4.55 4.32 20.88
CA ARG A 34 -3.28 3.70 21.27
C ARG A 34 -2.08 4.37 20.61
N SER A 35 -2.21 4.71 19.33
CA SER A 35 -1.11 5.21 18.52
C SER A 35 -1.55 6.25 17.49
N LEU A 36 -0.60 7.08 17.07
CA LEU A 36 -0.68 7.88 15.85
C LEU A 36 -0.21 7.01 14.68
N THR A 37 -1.07 6.73 13.71
CA THR A 37 -0.67 6.01 12.49
C THR A 37 -0.56 6.99 11.33
N TYR A 38 0.55 6.93 10.58
CA TYR A 38 0.74 7.63 9.31
C TYR A 38 1.02 6.59 8.21
N LEU A 39 0.16 6.53 7.22
CA LEU A 39 0.33 5.72 6.01
C LEU A 39 0.43 6.64 4.80
N HIS A 40 1.38 6.40 3.91
CA HIS A 40 1.56 7.22 2.72
C HIS A 40 1.89 6.36 1.51
N HIS A 41 1.02 6.46 0.50
CA HIS A 41 1.28 5.88 -0.81
C HIS A 41 1.78 6.97 -1.76
N VAL A 42 2.95 6.78 -2.35
CA VAL A 42 3.42 7.57 -3.50
C VAL A 42 3.42 6.65 -4.71
N ASN A 43 2.70 7.01 -5.76
CA ASN A 43 2.62 6.23 -6.99
C ASN A 43 3.13 7.06 -8.16
N TYR A 44 3.94 6.44 -9.00
CA TYR A 44 4.38 7.02 -10.24
C TYR A 44 4.16 6.00 -11.37
N ASN A 45 3.26 6.33 -12.29
CA ASN A 45 3.01 5.52 -13.49
C ASN A 45 3.94 6.02 -14.60
N PHE A 46 4.83 5.18 -15.11
CA PHE A 46 5.64 5.54 -16.29
C PHE A 46 4.80 5.45 -17.57
N ASN A 47 3.91 4.45 -17.61
CA ASN A 47 2.95 4.22 -18.68
C ASN A 47 1.85 3.26 -18.19
N ASN A 48 0.98 2.81 -19.09
CA ASN A 48 -0.12 1.89 -18.78
C ASN A 48 0.31 0.49 -18.31
N LYS A 49 1.60 0.13 -18.46
CA LYS A 49 2.16 -1.16 -18.04
C LYS A 49 3.06 -1.07 -16.83
N ILE A 50 3.87 -0.02 -16.73
CA ILE A 50 4.94 0.08 -15.72
C ILE A 50 4.59 1.16 -14.70
N LYS A 51 4.68 0.77 -13.42
CA LYS A 51 4.43 1.62 -12.28
C LYS A 51 5.47 1.38 -11.19
N ILE A 52 5.85 2.43 -10.48
CA ILE A 52 6.52 2.33 -9.18
C ILE A 52 5.59 2.86 -8.09
N ASN A 53 5.59 2.19 -6.95
CA ASN A 53 4.91 2.64 -5.74
C ASN A 53 5.87 2.62 -4.54
N ASN A 54 5.87 3.68 -3.75
CA ASN A 54 6.36 3.67 -2.39
C ASN A 54 5.18 3.60 -1.43
N LEU A 55 5.31 2.76 -0.41
CA LEU A 55 4.41 2.69 0.73
C LEU A 55 5.22 2.90 1.99
N THR A 56 4.85 3.93 2.76
CA THR A 56 5.44 4.21 4.07
C THR A 56 4.36 4.10 5.13
N LEU A 57 4.65 3.41 6.22
CA LEU A 57 3.80 3.25 7.40
C LEU A 57 4.64 3.51 8.65
N PHE A 58 4.19 4.46 9.44
CA PHE A 58 4.61 4.67 10.82
C PHE A 58 3.40 4.47 11.73
N ASP A 59 3.57 3.73 12.80
CA ASP A 59 2.61 3.64 13.89
C ASP A 59 3.38 3.88 15.19
N THR A 60 3.10 5.00 15.85
CA THR A 60 3.83 5.45 17.04
C THR A 60 2.87 5.49 18.22
N GLU A 61 3.17 4.69 19.25
CA GLU A 61 2.41 4.65 20.49
C GLU A 61 2.56 5.94 21.31
N TYR A 62 1.50 6.32 22.04
CA TYR A 62 1.54 7.54 22.85
C TYR A 62 2.29 7.38 24.17
N SER A 63 2.27 6.19 24.76
CA SER A 63 2.70 5.96 26.15
C SER A 63 3.97 5.13 26.29
N SER A 64 4.40 4.42 25.24
CA SER A 64 5.62 3.59 25.24
C SER A 64 6.13 3.43 23.82
N ASP A 65 7.33 2.88 23.62
CA ASP A 65 7.87 2.57 22.28
C ASP A 65 7.94 1.06 21.97
N ASN A 66 7.25 0.24 22.77
CA ASN A 66 7.37 -1.22 22.74
C ASN A 66 6.71 -1.88 21.52
N ALA A 67 5.76 -1.20 20.89
CA ALA A 67 4.98 -1.71 19.77
C ALA A 67 4.92 -0.75 18.58
N ASN A 68 5.87 0.21 18.49
CA ASN A 68 5.96 1.07 17.32
C ASN A 68 6.14 0.21 16.06
N ILE A 69 5.51 0.61 14.95
CA ILE A 69 5.66 -0.08 13.67
C ILE A 69 6.31 0.88 12.69
N PHE A 70 7.35 0.39 12.04
CA PHE A 70 7.98 1.07 10.91
C PHE A 70 7.96 0.14 9.72
N PHE A 71 7.51 0.65 8.57
CA PHE A 71 7.48 -0.12 7.34
C PHE A 71 7.61 0.82 6.13
N ILE A 72 8.62 0.58 5.30
CA ILE A 72 8.79 1.23 4.00
C ILE A 72 8.93 0.13 2.95
N ARG A 73 8.16 0.23 1.86
CA ARG A 73 8.21 -0.68 0.71
C ARG A 73 8.27 0.11 -0.58
N ASN A 74 9.27 -0.16 -1.40
CA ASN A 74 9.30 0.25 -2.79
C ASN A 74 8.88 -0.94 -3.65
N THR A 75 7.92 -0.75 -4.53
CA THR A 75 7.36 -1.77 -5.40
C THR A 75 7.49 -1.32 -6.84
N PHE A 76 8.13 -2.15 -7.66
CA PHE A 76 8.06 -2.09 -9.11
C PHE A 76 6.96 -3.02 -9.59
N SER A 77 6.09 -2.52 -10.47
CA SER A 77 4.90 -3.22 -10.96
C SER A 77 4.88 -3.25 -12.49
N TYR A 78 4.59 -4.42 -13.06
CA TYR A 78 4.39 -4.63 -14.49
C TYR A 78 3.02 -5.26 -14.75
N ASN A 79 2.14 -4.58 -15.47
CA ASN A 79 0.85 -5.11 -15.89
C ASN A 79 1.04 -6.11 -17.03
N VAL A 80 0.98 -7.40 -16.70
CA VAL A 80 1.06 -8.52 -17.65
C VAL A 80 -0.25 -8.60 -18.46
N LEU A 81 -1.38 -8.47 -17.76
CA LEU A 81 -2.72 -8.39 -18.35
C LEU A 81 -3.44 -7.16 -17.80
N ARG A 82 -4.57 -6.78 -18.41
CA ARG A 82 -5.36 -5.62 -17.97
C ARG A 82 -5.72 -5.64 -16.48
N LYS A 83 -5.90 -6.83 -15.90
CA LYS A 83 -6.26 -7.04 -14.49
C LYS A 83 -5.16 -7.76 -13.69
N VAL A 84 -4.05 -8.13 -14.30
CA VAL A 84 -3.01 -8.93 -13.63
C VAL A 84 -1.68 -8.18 -13.68
N THR A 85 -1.12 -7.93 -12.51
CA THR A 85 0.11 -7.17 -12.31
C THR A 85 1.12 -8.04 -11.58
N PHE A 86 2.33 -8.11 -12.12
CA PHE A 86 3.47 -8.71 -11.43
C PHE A 86 4.21 -7.62 -10.65
N ASN A 87 4.61 -7.92 -9.42
CA ASN A 87 5.26 -6.98 -8.52
C ASN A 87 6.56 -7.56 -8.00
N VAL A 88 7.58 -6.70 -7.95
CA VAL A 88 8.82 -6.93 -7.23
C VAL A 88 8.97 -5.79 -6.24
N ALA A 89 9.10 -6.11 -4.96
CA ALA A 89 9.21 -5.12 -3.91
C ALA A 89 10.43 -5.37 -3.04
N PHE A 90 11.02 -4.29 -2.54
CA PHE A 90 12.03 -4.34 -1.50
C PHE A 90 11.71 -3.26 -0.48
N GLY A 91 12.12 -3.50 0.76
CA GLY A 91 11.75 -2.59 1.83
C GLY A 91 12.43 -2.89 3.13
N MET A 92 12.03 -2.13 4.14
CA MET A 92 12.47 -2.28 5.51
C MET A 92 11.25 -2.26 6.42
N LYS A 93 11.25 -3.12 7.43
CA LYS A 93 10.28 -3.10 8.52
C LYS A 93 10.96 -3.50 9.81
N ASN A 94 10.46 -3.08 10.95
CA ASN A 94 11.09 -3.46 12.20
C ASN A 94 10.84 -4.96 12.55
N PRO A 95 11.91 -5.78 12.77
CA PRO A 95 13.33 -5.57 12.44
C PRO A 95 13.73 -6.17 11.07
N GLY A 96 14.46 -5.41 10.25
CA GLY A 96 15.16 -5.90 9.05
C GLY A 96 14.62 -5.42 7.71
N SER A 97 15.35 -5.80 6.65
CA SER A 97 14.93 -5.60 5.26
C SER A 97 14.18 -6.83 4.74
N PHE A 98 13.35 -6.63 3.74
CA PHE A 98 12.66 -7.73 3.08
C PHE A 98 12.62 -7.51 1.57
N PHE A 99 12.43 -8.61 0.85
CA PHE A 99 12.21 -8.65 -0.58
C PHE A 99 10.97 -9.48 -0.88
N THR A 100 10.12 -9.02 -1.79
CA THR A 100 8.85 -9.67 -2.12
C THR A 100 8.71 -9.79 -3.62
N ILE A 101 8.26 -10.95 -4.08
CA ILE A 101 7.76 -11.15 -5.45
C ILE A 101 6.31 -11.57 -5.32
N SER A 102 5.39 -10.87 -5.99
CA SER A 102 3.97 -11.18 -5.93
C SER A 102 3.26 -10.96 -7.25
N THR A 103 2.14 -11.64 -7.41
CA THR A 103 1.17 -11.36 -8.47
C THR A 103 -0.08 -10.77 -7.83
N GLN A 104 -0.64 -9.76 -8.48
CA GLN A 104 -1.86 -9.09 -8.06
C GLN A 104 -2.92 -9.18 -9.15
N TYR A 105 -4.12 -9.58 -8.76
CA TYR A 105 -5.33 -9.36 -9.54
C TYR A 105 -6.01 -8.09 -9.06
N ARG A 106 -6.31 -7.16 -9.96
CA ARG A 106 -7.00 -5.90 -9.65
C ARG A 106 -8.16 -5.66 -10.60
N THR A 107 -9.31 -5.33 -10.04
CA THR A 107 -10.50 -4.89 -10.79
C THR A 107 -11.08 -3.66 -10.12
N GLY A 108 -11.61 -2.73 -10.91
CA GLY A 108 -12.16 -1.49 -10.39
C GLY A 108 -13.26 -0.96 -11.27
N HIS A 109 -14.19 -0.28 -10.62
CA HIS A 109 -15.26 0.50 -11.20
C HIS A 109 -15.23 1.89 -10.54
N PRO A 110 -15.82 2.94 -11.14
CA PRO A 110 -15.98 4.24 -10.48
C PRO A 110 -16.63 4.27 -9.08
N ARG A 111 -17.03 3.13 -8.50
CA ARG A 111 -17.64 3.03 -7.16
C ARG A 111 -16.97 1.99 -6.25
N TYR A 112 -16.07 1.17 -6.78
CA TYR A 112 -15.40 0.16 -5.98
C TYR A 112 -14.04 -0.20 -6.59
N LEU A 113 -13.12 -0.64 -5.74
CA LEU A 113 -11.84 -1.20 -6.13
C LEU A 113 -11.63 -2.49 -5.35
N PHE A 114 -11.21 -3.54 -6.05
CA PHE A 114 -10.79 -4.80 -5.46
C PHE A 114 -9.40 -5.16 -5.96
N ALA A 115 -8.52 -5.52 -5.04
CA ALA A 115 -7.24 -6.10 -5.35
C ALA A 115 -6.98 -7.30 -4.44
N TYR A 116 -6.53 -8.40 -5.03
CA TYR A 116 -5.97 -9.54 -4.31
C TYR A 116 -4.54 -9.76 -4.77
N SER A 117 -3.62 -9.94 -3.83
CA SER A 117 -2.22 -10.24 -4.13
C SER A 117 -1.78 -11.50 -3.40
N ILE A 118 -0.96 -12.29 -4.06
CA ILE A 118 -0.28 -13.45 -3.47
C ILE A 118 1.16 -13.47 -3.94
N GLY A 119 2.07 -13.74 -3.03
CA GLY A 119 3.49 -13.73 -3.33
C GLY A 119 4.32 -14.34 -2.21
N THR A 120 5.63 -14.32 -2.42
CA THR A 120 6.60 -14.77 -1.44
C THR A 120 7.42 -13.59 -0.98
N THR A 121 7.58 -13.46 0.34
CA THR A 121 8.47 -12.48 0.97
C THR A 121 9.64 -13.21 1.63
N TYR A 122 10.85 -12.70 1.43
CA TYR A 122 12.06 -13.16 2.10
C TYR A 122 12.58 -12.07 3.04
N GLN A 123 12.88 -12.45 4.29
CA GLN A 123 13.50 -11.58 5.29
C GLN A 123 14.49 -12.33 6.18
N ARG A 124 14.02 -13.38 6.86
CA ARG A 124 14.83 -14.33 7.66
C ARG A 124 14.42 -15.78 7.33
N GLY A 125 13.99 -15.99 6.09
CA GLY A 125 13.21 -17.14 5.66
C GLY A 125 12.10 -16.70 4.72
N PHE A 126 11.53 -17.67 4.00
CA PHE A 126 10.45 -17.45 3.06
C PHE A 126 9.10 -17.50 3.76
N THR A 127 8.24 -16.53 3.44
CA THR A 127 6.85 -16.47 3.87
C THR A 127 5.95 -16.30 2.66
N LEU A 128 4.80 -16.96 2.68
CA LEU A 128 3.70 -16.67 1.79
C LEU A 128 3.02 -15.38 2.29
N GLU A 129 3.05 -14.33 1.47
CA GLU A 129 2.34 -13.08 1.70
C GLU A 129 1.08 -13.05 0.84
N GLN A 130 -0.08 -12.85 1.49
CA GLN A 130 -1.36 -12.65 0.82
C GLN A 130 -1.96 -11.32 1.26
N SER A 131 -2.58 -10.60 0.35
CA SER A 131 -3.30 -9.37 0.68
C SER A 131 -4.60 -9.21 -0.08
N ILE A 132 -5.59 -8.61 0.58
CA ILE A 132 -6.85 -8.17 0.00
C ILE A 132 -6.98 -6.68 0.29
N ALA A 133 -7.28 -5.91 -0.75
CA ALA A 133 -7.69 -4.52 -0.62
C ALA A 133 -9.06 -4.34 -1.28
N LEU A 134 -10.01 -3.80 -0.54
CA LEU A 134 -11.36 -3.51 -0.99
C LEU A 134 -11.66 -2.05 -0.64
N GLU A 135 -12.09 -1.28 -1.64
CA GLU A 135 -12.65 0.06 -1.45
C GLU A 135 -14.04 0.09 -2.05
N TYR A 136 -14.98 0.71 -1.36
CA TYR A 136 -16.34 0.94 -1.83
C TYR A 136 -16.76 2.36 -1.46
N TYR A 137 -17.23 3.12 -2.45
CA TYR A 137 -17.59 4.51 -2.28
C TYR A 137 -18.85 4.89 -3.09
N PRO A 138 -20.04 4.47 -2.64
CA PRO A 138 -21.29 4.80 -3.32
C PRO A 138 -21.62 6.29 -3.16
N TYR A 139 -22.19 6.89 -4.19
CA TYR A 139 -22.64 8.28 -4.17
C TYR A 139 -23.85 8.43 -3.26
N LEU A 140 -23.79 9.40 -2.35
CA LEU A 140 -24.91 9.87 -1.54
C LEU A 140 -25.50 11.16 -2.12
N ALA A 141 -24.64 12.03 -2.66
CA ALA A 141 -24.98 13.23 -3.42
C ALA A 141 -23.91 13.48 -4.51
N GLU A 142 -24.01 14.57 -5.27
CA GLU A 142 -23.08 14.88 -6.38
C GLU A 142 -21.61 14.86 -5.96
N ASN A 143 -21.29 15.45 -4.80
CA ASN A 143 -19.91 15.60 -4.31
C ASN A 143 -19.62 14.83 -3.00
N LEU A 144 -20.57 14.01 -2.55
CA LEU A 144 -20.48 13.27 -1.30
C LEU A 144 -20.67 11.77 -1.56
N GLN A 145 -19.68 10.98 -1.17
CA GLN A 145 -19.72 9.52 -1.24
C GLN A 145 -19.59 8.95 0.17
N ALA A 146 -20.34 7.87 0.47
CA ALA A 146 -19.96 7.04 1.60
C ALA A 146 -18.60 6.39 1.29
N TYR A 147 -17.86 5.96 2.30
CA TYR A 147 -16.55 5.35 2.12
C TYR A 147 -16.37 4.16 3.06
N PHE A 148 -16.04 3.02 2.45
CA PHE A 148 -15.57 1.83 3.14
C PHE A 148 -14.26 1.39 2.52
N ASN A 149 -13.26 1.12 3.34
CA ASN A 149 -12.02 0.51 2.92
C ASN A 149 -11.63 -0.61 3.89
N LEU A 150 -11.18 -1.72 3.32
CA LEU A 150 -10.60 -2.85 4.02
C LEU A 150 -9.27 -3.19 3.35
N LEU A 151 -8.18 -3.19 4.11
CA LEU A 151 -6.90 -3.75 3.73
C LEU A 151 -6.55 -4.85 4.73
N ALA A 152 -6.43 -6.08 4.24
CA ALA A 152 -5.99 -7.22 5.03
C ALA A 152 -4.72 -7.82 4.42
N ILE A 153 -3.71 -8.11 5.25
CA ILE A 153 -2.44 -8.73 4.83
C ILE A 153 -2.12 -9.87 5.79
N ALA A 154 -1.77 -11.03 5.25
CA ALA A 154 -1.35 -12.20 6.00
C ALA A 154 0.04 -12.64 5.54
N ASN A 155 0.93 -12.93 6.50
CA ASN A 155 2.22 -13.56 6.27
C ASN A 155 2.24 -14.90 7.00
N ILE A 156 2.48 -15.97 6.25
CA ILE A 156 2.42 -17.36 6.73
C ILE A 156 3.71 -18.06 6.32
N ASN A 157 4.30 -18.85 7.20
CA ASN A 157 5.35 -19.81 6.84
C ASN A 157 4.82 -21.24 7.09
N LEU A 158 5.67 -22.26 6.92
CA LEU A 158 5.26 -23.66 7.12
C LEU A 158 4.92 -24.00 8.58
N GLU A 159 5.31 -23.17 9.54
CA GLU A 159 5.21 -23.44 10.98
C GLU A 159 4.12 -22.59 11.66
N GLU A 160 3.88 -21.36 11.19
CA GLU A 160 3.05 -20.38 11.87
C GLU A 160 2.45 -19.30 10.95
N TYR A 161 1.32 -18.76 11.41
CA TYR A 161 0.81 -17.46 11.00
C TYR A 161 1.66 -16.36 11.64
N GLN A 162 2.69 -15.91 10.93
CA GLN A 162 3.66 -14.96 11.46
C GLN A 162 3.04 -13.60 11.77
N ARG A 163 2.27 -13.03 10.84
CA ARG A 163 1.66 -11.72 11.03
C ARG A 163 0.38 -11.52 10.23
N GLY A 164 -0.59 -10.86 10.85
CA GLY A 164 -1.87 -10.47 10.28
C GLY A 164 -2.18 -9.00 10.49
N LEU A 165 -2.26 -8.22 9.42
CA LEU A 165 -2.63 -6.81 9.45
C LEU A 165 -4.03 -6.64 8.88
N GLN A 166 -4.86 -5.85 9.55
CA GLN A 166 -6.22 -5.52 9.12
C GLN A 166 -6.48 -4.04 9.38
N PHE A 167 -6.55 -3.24 8.33
CA PHE A 167 -6.94 -1.84 8.38
C PHE A 167 -8.35 -1.70 7.82
N VAL A 168 -9.24 -1.13 8.61
CA VAL A 168 -10.62 -0.81 8.23
C VAL A 168 -10.83 0.69 8.35
N ARG A 169 -11.51 1.26 7.38
CA ARG A 169 -11.92 2.66 7.35
C ARG A 169 -13.40 2.74 7.00
N LEU A 170 -14.13 3.56 7.73
CA LEU A 170 -15.54 3.85 7.50
C LEU A 170 -15.76 5.36 7.61
N GLY A 171 -16.38 5.97 6.61
CA GLY A 171 -16.57 7.42 6.65
C GLY A 171 -17.16 7.99 5.37
N PHE A 172 -16.73 9.20 5.04
CA PHE A 172 -17.18 9.96 3.89
C PHE A 172 -16.02 10.38 3.03
N LYS A 173 -16.29 10.51 1.74
CA LYS A 173 -15.39 11.07 0.75
C LYS A 173 -16.04 12.27 0.09
N GLU A 174 -15.38 13.41 0.21
CA GLU A 174 -15.75 14.67 -0.42
C GLU A 174 -14.58 15.12 -1.30
N ASN A 175 -14.76 15.01 -2.62
CA ASN A 175 -13.70 15.26 -3.60
C ASN A 175 -12.42 14.43 -3.32
N LYS A 176 -11.36 15.11 -2.86
CA LYS A 176 -10.05 14.55 -2.55
C LYS A 176 -9.88 14.17 -1.08
N ILE A 177 -10.77 14.62 -0.20
CA ILE A 177 -10.68 14.40 1.25
C ILE A 177 -11.56 13.21 1.63
N ILE A 178 -11.03 12.33 2.44
CA ILE A 178 -11.73 11.19 3.01
C ILE A 178 -11.51 11.23 4.52
N TYR A 179 -12.57 11.11 5.30
CA TYR A 179 -12.48 11.20 6.76
C TYR A 179 -13.52 10.30 7.43
N GLY A 180 -13.25 9.91 8.67
CA GLY A 180 -14.20 9.09 9.44
C GLY A 180 -13.51 8.28 10.54
N LEU A 181 -14.00 7.06 10.74
CA LEU A 181 -13.52 6.13 11.74
C LEU A 181 -12.53 5.12 11.16
N ALA A 182 -11.52 4.78 11.95
CA ALA A 182 -10.48 3.83 11.62
C ALA A 182 -10.33 2.75 12.69
N LEU A 183 -10.01 1.55 12.21
CA LEU A 183 -9.53 0.42 13.01
C LEU A 183 -8.29 -0.13 12.33
N ASN A 184 -7.18 -0.20 13.08
CA ASN A 184 -5.95 -0.89 12.70
C ASN A 184 -5.74 -2.04 13.68
N ALA A 185 -5.81 -3.28 13.20
CA ALA A 185 -5.53 -4.46 13.99
C ALA A 185 -4.31 -5.19 13.44
N ASP A 186 -3.43 -5.61 14.32
CA ASP A 186 -2.24 -6.39 14.03
C ASP A 186 -2.20 -7.63 14.92
N GLN A 187 -1.82 -8.77 14.37
CA GLN A 187 -1.71 -10.05 15.05
C GLN A 187 -0.36 -10.66 14.73
N PHE A 188 0.33 -11.20 15.73
CA PHE A 188 1.64 -11.83 15.55
C PHE A 188 1.65 -13.25 16.10
N ASN A 189 2.39 -14.14 15.42
CA ASN A 189 2.74 -15.49 15.85
C ASN A 189 1.52 -16.29 16.33
N ASN A 190 0.60 -16.62 15.43
CA ASN A 190 -0.68 -17.28 15.73
C ASN A 190 -1.53 -16.48 16.74
N ALA A 191 -1.53 -15.16 16.62
CA ALA A 191 -2.28 -14.23 17.45
C ALA A 191 -1.92 -14.25 18.96
N LYS A 192 -0.71 -14.71 19.31
CA LYS A 192 -0.13 -14.63 20.66
C LYS A 192 0.02 -13.19 21.14
N ARG A 193 0.32 -12.27 20.22
CA ARG A 193 0.31 -10.81 20.46
C ARG A 193 -0.67 -10.16 19.51
N ARG A 194 -1.46 -9.23 20.03
CA ARG A 194 -2.44 -8.45 19.26
C ARG A 194 -2.28 -6.97 19.59
N LEU A 195 -2.31 -6.13 18.56
CA LEU A 195 -2.35 -4.68 18.69
C LEU A 195 -3.62 -4.20 18.01
N VAL A 196 -4.35 -3.32 18.68
CA VAL A 196 -5.55 -2.71 18.12
C VAL A 196 -5.44 -1.21 18.35
N ASN A 197 -5.67 -0.43 17.30
CA ASN A 197 -5.76 1.00 17.36
C ASN A 197 -7.05 1.44 16.67
N THR A 198 -7.90 2.17 17.38
CA THR A 198 -9.17 2.69 16.86
C THR A 198 -9.20 4.19 17.05
N GLY A 199 -9.81 4.91 16.12
CA GLY A 199 -9.93 6.36 16.26
C GLY A 199 -10.49 7.01 15.01
N ILE A 200 -10.11 8.26 14.79
CA ILE A 200 -10.52 9.02 13.61
C ILE A 200 -9.39 9.04 12.58
N PHE A 201 -9.74 9.10 11.31
CA PHE A 201 -8.78 9.25 10.24
C PHE A 201 -9.10 10.39 9.29
N ILE A 202 -8.05 10.87 8.64
CA ILE A 202 -8.12 11.75 7.49
C ILE A 202 -7.15 11.26 6.42
N LYS A 203 -7.64 11.11 5.20
CA LYS A 203 -6.90 10.71 4.01
C LYS A 203 -7.12 11.74 2.92
N TYR A 204 -6.07 12.07 2.20
CA TYR A 204 -6.14 13.02 1.08
C TYR A 204 -5.59 12.38 -0.19
N ASN A 205 -6.33 12.44 -1.29
CA ASN A 205 -5.91 11.92 -2.58
C ASN A 205 -5.44 13.06 -3.49
N PHE A 206 -4.13 13.28 -3.61
CA PHE A 206 -3.57 14.33 -4.48
C PHE A 206 -3.61 13.95 -5.95
#